data_AF-E9ERF4-F1
#
_entry.id   AF-E9ERF4-F1
#
_cell.length_a   1.000
_cell.length_b   1.000
_cell.length_c   1.000
_cell.angle_alpha   90.00
_cell.angle_beta   90.00
_cell.angle_gamma   90.00
#
_symmetry.space_group_name_H-M   'P 1'
#
loop_
_entity.id
_entity.type
_entity.pdbx_description
1 polymer ?
#
loop_
_entity_poly.entity_id
_entity_poly.type
_entity_poly.pdbx_seq_one_letter_code
_entity_poly.pdbx_strand_id
1 'polypeptide(L)'
;MSGTRRDAPPPTTSPVPKVDNAPDAGLRSINHYKRALPRWRYNLRQQAIPLIRWETPYLAWMQEKLRTPALDSYFAITANLGTHTFFMIGLPICFWCGWASLGKGLVHMLALGVFWTGFIKDFYSLPRPLSPPLNRITMSGSAALEYGFPSTHSANALSVAVYGLLSLHSPDNALPPTAKIILECLSYFYAASIVFGRLYCGMHGFLDVLVGSTIGAGIGLVEFYHGPSFDAFMHSSSWIAPVVAGLVIIIFVRIHPEPADDCPCFDDSVAFAGVVIGVEFGTWTYGKIPSDPWETHAYGDGTIDVAPLGLWINVARIVFGVLVIFAWRETMKPALLKFLPHLFRLIEKLGWDLPRRYFIPASEYKSVPPGSRLDTLFPKASDFPRMVEGIRHPTTRGRSVSIGPQSAADAYEALAYRERRRRESISSNQSLRSKSSNMDLQGKEEDHSGKGAQTSGVQKPNSHGHEKVDGEVLILSGEENGDVAEENELDDEEMFSRLVRPRVRYDVEVVTKLVVYTGIAWFATAQIPIMFEYVGLGTNHLRLQTQ
;
A
#
# COMPACT_ATOMS: atom_id res chain seq x y z
N MET A 1 -40.71 -55.27 -0.09
CA MET A 1 -40.23 -55.59 -1.45
C MET A 1 -40.39 -54.33 -2.28
N SER A 2 -39.35 -53.51 -2.36
CA SER A 2 -38.34 -53.52 -3.43
C SER A 2 -38.90 -52.96 -4.75
N GLY A 3 -38.45 -51.75 -5.10
CA GLY A 3 -38.78 -51.06 -6.34
C GLY A 3 -37.86 -49.86 -6.55
N THR A 4 -36.56 -50.14 -6.68
CA THR A 4 -35.49 -49.18 -7.01
C THR A 4 -35.74 -48.56 -8.40
N ARG A 5 -35.97 -47.25 -8.44
CA ARG A 5 -35.99 -46.48 -9.70
C ARG A 5 -34.58 -46.00 -9.99
N ARG A 6 -34.00 -46.52 -11.07
CA ARG A 6 -32.66 -46.23 -11.58
C ARG A 6 -32.51 -44.74 -11.94
N ASP A 7 -31.33 -44.22 -11.60
CA ASP A 7 -30.82 -42.90 -11.98
C ASP A 7 -30.76 -42.72 -13.50
N ALA A 8 -31.23 -41.56 -13.97
CA ALA A 8 -30.94 -41.03 -15.29
C ALA A 8 -29.96 -39.85 -15.14
N PRO A 9 -28.88 -39.78 -15.92
CA PRO A 9 -27.85 -38.75 -15.75
C PRO A 9 -28.38 -37.36 -16.17
N PRO A 10 -27.92 -36.28 -15.53
CA PRO A 10 -28.31 -34.92 -15.90
C PRO A 10 -27.71 -34.53 -17.26
N PRO A 11 -28.36 -33.61 -18.01
CA PRO A 11 -27.97 -33.23 -19.35
C PRO A 11 -26.65 -32.45 -19.35
N THR A 12 -25.86 -32.76 -20.38
CA THR A 12 -24.57 -32.18 -20.73
C THR A 12 -24.62 -30.66 -20.81
N THR A 13 -23.94 -30.00 -19.88
CA THR A 13 -23.62 -28.57 -19.97
C THR A 13 -22.59 -28.37 -21.07
N SER A 14 -22.97 -27.60 -22.09
CA SER A 14 -22.10 -26.99 -23.09
C SER A 14 -20.87 -26.32 -22.44
N PRO A 15 -19.67 -26.46 -23.03
CA PRO A 15 -18.42 -26.02 -22.43
C PRO A 15 -18.42 -24.49 -22.31
N VAL A 16 -18.27 -24.01 -21.08
CA VAL A 16 -17.85 -22.65 -20.76
C VAL A 16 -16.56 -22.36 -21.55
N PRO A 17 -16.43 -21.21 -22.24
CA PRO A 17 -15.19 -20.89 -22.93
C PRO A 17 -14.07 -20.84 -21.90
N LYS A 18 -13.06 -21.71 -22.09
CA LYS A 18 -11.81 -21.67 -21.35
C LYS A 18 -11.23 -20.26 -21.55
N VAL A 19 -11.20 -19.47 -20.49
CA VAL A 19 -10.27 -18.35 -20.40
C VAL A 19 -8.89 -18.96 -20.54
N ASP A 20 -8.13 -18.52 -21.55
CA ASP A 20 -6.83 -19.06 -21.93
C ASP A 20 -5.86 -19.12 -20.73
N ASN A 21 -5.81 -20.28 -20.08
CA ASN A 21 -4.79 -20.66 -19.12
C ASN A 21 -3.57 -21.18 -19.89
N ALA A 22 -2.91 -20.29 -20.64
CA ALA A 22 -1.60 -20.57 -21.22
C ALA A 22 -0.70 -19.34 -21.01
N PRO A 23 0.23 -19.38 -20.03
CA PRO A 23 1.36 -18.47 -20.05
C PRO A 23 2.26 -18.93 -21.19
N ASP A 24 2.06 -18.34 -22.37
CA ASP A 24 2.96 -18.52 -23.52
C ASP A 24 4.40 -18.13 -23.10
N ALA A 25 5.28 -19.10 -23.29
CA ALA A 25 6.59 -19.24 -22.69
C ALA A 25 7.61 -18.23 -23.25
N GLY A 26 8.69 -18.03 -22.48
CA GLY A 26 9.98 -17.52 -22.96
C GLY A 26 10.26 -16.02 -22.87
N LEU A 27 9.32 -15.11 -23.17
CA LEU A 27 9.66 -13.66 -23.34
C LEU A 27 8.61 -12.64 -22.86
N ARG A 28 7.51 -13.11 -22.27
CA ARG A 28 6.38 -12.23 -21.91
C ARG A 28 6.62 -11.38 -20.64
N SER A 29 7.53 -11.79 -19.74
CA SER A 29 7.87 -11.05 -18.51
C SER A 29 8.72 -9.80 -18.76
N ILE A 30 9.72 -9.86 -19.65
CA ILE A 30 10.72 -8.79 -19.89
C ILE A 30 10.08 -7.52 -20.47
N ASN A 31 9.04 -7.68 -21.29
CA ASN A 31 8.34 -6.57 -21.94
C ASN A 31 7.00 -6.24 -21.28
N HIS A 32 6.67 -6.81 -20.12
CA HIS A 32 5.38 -6.58 -19.45
C HIS A 32 5.05 -5.10 -19.34
N TYR A 33 5.92 -4.32 -18.68
CA TYR A 33 5.74 -2.87 -18.53
C TYR A 33 5.83 -2.09 -19.85
N LYS A 34 6.63 -2.57 -20.81
CA LYS A 34 6.76 -1.94 -22.14
C LYS A 34 5.48 -2.09 -22.97
N ARG A 35 4.74 -3.19 -22.77
CA ARG A 35 3.46 -3.46 -23.42
C ARG A 35 2.29 -2.85 -22.65
N ALA A 36 2.36 -2.83 -21.32
CA ALA A 36 1.30 -2.35 -20.45
C ALA A 36 1.24 -0.82 -20.32
N LEU A 37 2.37 -0.11 -20.46
CA LEU A 37 2.44 1.34 -20.27
C LEU A 37 2.68 2.10 -21.58
N PRO A 38 2.12 3.33 -21.73
CA PRO A 38 2.49 4.24 -22.80
C PRO A 38 4.00 4.51 -22.81
N ARG A 39 4.59 4.69 -24.00
CA ARG A 39 6.05 4.85 -24.18
C ARG A 39 6.66 5.93 -23.31
N TRP A 40 6.00 7.09 -23.18
CA TRP A 40 6.50 8.20 -22.38
C TRP A 40 6.52 7.86 -20.87
N ARG A 41 5.48 7.18 -20.36
CA ARG A 41 5.38 6.75 -18.95
C ARG A 41 6.37 5.63 -18.64
N TYR A 42 6.54 4.71 -19.58
CA TYR A 42 7.57 3.68 -19.50
C TYR A 42 8.98 4.28 -19.41
N ASN A 43 9.29 5.31 -20.20
CA ASN A 43 10.59 5.97 -20.16
C ASN A 43 10.87 6.63 -18.79
N LEU A 44 9.87 7.29 -18.20
CA LEU A 44 9.98 7.85 -16.84
C LEU A 44 10.24 6.75 -15.79
N ARG A 45 9.53 5.62 -15.89
CA ARG A 45 9.78 4.46 -15.01
C ARG A 45 11.22 3.95 -15.17
N GLN A 46 11.71 3.79 -16.40
CA GLN A 46 13.07 3.30 -16.66
C GLN A 46 14.16 4.22 -16.11
N GLN A 47 13.92 5.53 -16.04
CA GLN A 47 14.85 6.49 -15.44
C GLN A 47 14.95 6.33 -13.92
N ALA A 48 13.86 5.93 -13.25
CA ALA A 48 13.82 5.80 -11.79
C ALA A 48 14.30 4.43 -11.26
N ILE A 49 14.16 3.34 -12.03
CA ILE A 49 14.56 1.98 -11.59
C ILE A 49 16.02 1.88 -11.12
N PRO A 50 17.03 2.46 -11.81
CA PRO A 50 18.42 2.36 -11.37
C PRO A 50 18.64 2.90 -9.96
N LEU A 51 17.89 3.95 -9.58
CA LEU A 51 17.97 4.56 -8.27
C LEU A 51 17.44 3.60 -7.19
N ILE A 52 16.25 3.01 -7.40
CA ILE A 52 15.67 2.02 -6.48
C ILE A 52 16.59 0.80 -6.29
N ARG A 53 17.20 0.32 -7.39
CA ARG A 53 18.16 -0.80 -7.34
C ARG A 53 19.43 -0.45 -6.57
N TRP A 54 19.91 0.77 -6.73
CA TRP A 54 21.10 1.25 -6.04
C TRP A 54 20.91 1.31 -4.52
N GLU A 55 19.71 1.62 -4.04
CA GLU A 55 19.40 1.68 -2.61
C GLU A 55 19.37 0.30 -1.92
N THR A 56 19.02 -0.76 -2.67
CA THR A 56 18.74 -2.09 -2.10
C THR A 56 19.90 -2.69 -1.28
N PRO A 57 21.17 -2.69 -1.74
CA PRO A 57 22.29 -3.21 -0.94
C PRO A 57 22.52 -2.45 0.37
N TYR A 58 22.34 -1.13 0.38
CA TYR A 58 22.51 -0.32 1.59
C TYR A 58 21.40 -0.59 2.62
N LEU A 59 20.17 -0.77 2.15
CA LEU A 59 19.06 -1.19 3.00
C LEU A 59 19.30 -2.58 3.59
N ALA A 60 19.84 -3.50 2.79
CA ALA A 60 20.15 -4.85 3.25
C ALA A 60 21.22 -4.83 4.35
N TRP A 61 22.28 -4.04 4.16
CA TRP A 61 23.31 -3.82 5.19
C TRP A 61 22.75 -3.20 6.47
N MET A 62 21.88 -2.20 6.33
CA MET A 62 21.21 -1.58 7.48
C MET A 62 20.36 -2.61 8.23
N GLN A 63 19.60 -3.41 7.50
CA GLN A 63 18.72 -4.41 8.06
C GLN A 63 19.51 -5.54 8.74
N GLU A 64 20.63 -5.97 8.17
CA GLU A 64 21.53 -6.97 8.77
C GLU A 64 22.08 -6.51 10.13
N LYS A 65 22.42 -5.22 10.26
CA LYS A 65 22.99 -4.66 11.50
C LYS A 65 21.98 -4.33 12.59
N LEU A 66 20.78 -3.89 12.20
CA LEU A 66 19.82 -3.31 13.14
C LEU A 66 18.70 -4.29 13.56
N ARG A 67 18.56 -5.44 12.88
CA ARG A 67 17.47 -6.36 13.17
C ARG A 67 17.59 -7.02 14.53
N THR A 68 16.50 -6.93 15.30
CA THR A 68 16.33 -7.61 16.58
C THR A 68 14.86 -8.01 16.74
N PRO A 69 14.52 -9.10 17.44
CA PRO A 69 13.13 -9.54 17.61
C PRO A 69 12.21 -8.47 18.23
N ALA A 70 12.76 -7.63 19.12
CA ALA A 70 12.02 -6.55 19.76
C ALA A 70 11.66 -5.44 18.76
N LEU A 71 12.63 -4.99 17.95
CA LEU A 71 12.40 -3.97 16.93
C LEU A 71 11.53 -4.48 15.78
N ASP A 72 11.72 -5.74 15.35
CA ASP A 72 10.84 -6.41 14.38
C ASP A 72 9.38 -6.37 14.86
N SER A 73 9.14 -6.65 16.14
CA SER A 73 7.79 -6.60 16.73
C SER A 73 7.24 -5.18 16.78
N TYR A 74 8.04 -4.23 17.26
CA TYR A 74 7.66 -2.83 17.36
C TYR A 74 7.27 -2.25 16.00
N PHE A 75 8.13 -2.35 14.98
CA PHE A 75 7.86 -1.78 13.65
C PHE A 75 6.74 -2.50 12.92
N ALA A 76 6.56 -3.81 13.14
CA ALA A 76 5.43 -4.52 12.56
C ALA A 76 4.09 -4.13 13.22
N ILE A 77 4.07 -3.74 14.50
CA ILE A 77 2.87 -3.25 15.19
C ILE A 77 2.57 -1.81 14.77
N THR A 78 3.58 -0.93 14.76
CA THR A 78 3.37 0.48 14.37
C THR A 78 2.93 0.61 12.91
N ALA A 79 3.36 -0.29 12.03
CA ALA A 79 2.86 -0.37 10.65
C ALA A 79 1.34 -0.63 10.56
N ASN A 80 0.74 -1.31 11.56
CA ASN A 80 -0.71 -1.55 11.59
C ASN A 80 -1.53 -0.31 11.94
N LEU A 81 -0.92 0.68 12.60
CA LEU A 81 -1.58 1.96 12.90
C LEU A 81 -1.87 2.76 11.61
N GLY A 82 -1.24 2.38 10.48
CA GLY A 82 -1.57 2.91 9.16
C GLY A 82 -2.57 2.06 8.36
N THR A 83 -3.30 1.14 9.00
CA THR A 83 -4.29 0.30 8.31
C THR A 83 -5.67 0.95 8.31
N HIS A 84 -6.48 0.62 7.32
CA HIS A 84 -7.86 1.12 7.25
C HIS A 84 -8.71 0.77 8.49
N THR A 85 -8.50 -0.40 9.10
CA THR A 85 -9.23 -0.79 10.31
C THR A 85 -8.94 0.17 11.46
N PHE A 86 -7.68 0.58 11.60
CA PHE A 86 -7.30 1.60 12.58
C PHE A 86 -7.99 2.94 12.27
N PHE A 87 -7.97 3.41 11.03
CA PHE A 87 -8.61 4.68 10.66
C PHE A 87 -10.14 4.67 10.84
N MET A 88 -10.80 3.56 10.52
CA MET A 88 -12.25 3.39 10.68
C MET A 88 -12.70 3.49 12.15
N ILE A 89 -11.85 3.11 13.11
CA ILE A 89 -12.17 3.17 14.54
C ILE A 89 -11.60 4.44 15.17
N GLY A 90 -10.36 4.80 14.84
CA GLY A 90 -9.61 5.88 15.47
C GLY A 90 -10.07 7.28 15.07
N LEU A 91 -10.34 7.54 13.79
CA LEU A 91 -10.74 8.88 13.32
C LEU A 91 -12.10 9.33 13.86
N PRO A 92 -13.15 8.47 13.92
CA PRO A 92 -14.43 8.84 14.52
C PRO A 92 -14.34 9.28 15.99
N ILE A 93 -13.41 8.72 16.77
CA ILE A 93 -13.24 9.04 18.19
C ILE A 93 -12.92 10.52 18.38
N CYS A 94 -12.19 11.16 17.45
CA CYS A 94 -11.93 12.60 17.50
C CYS A 94 -13.24 13.39 17.55
N PHE A 95 -14.22 13.03 16.73
CA PHE A 95 -15.53 13.68 16.73
C PHE A 95 -16.32 13.36 18.00
N TRP A 96 -16.33 12.11 18.45
CA TRP A 96 -17.12 11.72 19.63
C TRP A 96 -16.58 12.26 20.95
N CYS A 97 -15.29 12.55 21.01
CA CYS A 97 -14.61 13.13 22.17
C CYS A 97 -14.48 14.67 22.11
N GLY A 98 -15.15 15.33 21.17
CA GLY A 98 -15.21 16.79 21.13
C GLY A 98 -14.08 17.49 20.36
N TRP A 99 -13.20 16.74 19.67
CA TRP A 99 -12.07 17.23 18.88
C TRP A 99 -12.39 17.21 17.37
N ALA A 100 -13.54 17.75 16.97
CA ALA A 100 -14.02 17.67 15.59
C ALA A 100 -13.10 18.36 14.56
N SER A 101 -12.57 19.55 14.89
CA SER A 101 -11.62 20.28 14.02
C SER A 101 -10.36 19.46 13.75
N LEU A 102 -9.73 18.90 14.81
CA LEU A 102 -8.60 18.00 14.67
C LEU A 102 -8.96 16.74 13.87
N GLY A 103 -10.12 16.14 14.15
CA GLY A 103 -10.62 14.97 13.43
C GLY A 103 -10.79 15.22 11.93
N LYS A 104 -11.34 16.38 11.55
CA LYS A 104 -11.51 16.80 10.17
C LYS A 104 -10.16 17.01 9.48
N GLY A 105 -9.24 17.74 10.12
CA GLY A 105 -7.89 17.95 9.59
C GLY A 105 -7.10 16.64 9.42
N LEU A 106 -7.22 15.70 10.36
CA LEU A 106 -6.64 14.35 10.21
C LEU A 106 -7.20 13.60 9.01
N VAL A 107 -8.52 13.67 8.79
CA VAL A 107 -9.16 13.05 7.61
C VAL A 107 -8.65 13.66 6.31
N HIS A 108 -8.56 15.00 6.21
CA HIS A 108 -8.03 15.68 5.03
C HIS A 108 -6.58 15.29 4.73
N MET A 109 -5.72 15.36 5.74
CA MET A 109 -4.30 15.02 5.59
C MET A 109 -4.11 13.57 5.15
N LEU A 110 -4.83 12.63 5.77
CA LEU A 110 -4.78 11.22 5.39
C LEU A 110 -5.34 10.98 3.98
N ALA A 111 -6.46 11.60 3.63
CA ALA A 111 -7.08 11.45 2.32
C ALA A 111 -6.20 12.00 1.20
N LEU A 112 -5.64 13.21 1.37
CA LEU A 112 -4.70 13.81 0.44
C LEU A 112 -3.42 12.98 0.34
N GLY A 113 -2.90 12.48 1.47
CA GLY A 113 -1.70 11.66 1.50
C GLY A 113 -1.88 10.33 0.76
N VAL A 114 -2.97 9.62 1.03
CA VAL A 114 -3.31 8.37 0.34
C VAL A 114 -3.59 8.60 -1.15
N PHE A 115 -4.35 9.64 -1.50
CA PHE A 115 -4.65 9.95 -2.89
C PHE A 115 -3.40 10.31 -3.69
N TRP A 116 -2.60 11.29 -3.25
CA TRP A 116 -1.44 11.73 -4.01
C TRP A 116 -0.34 10.67 -4.08
N THR A 117 -0.08 9.96 -2.97
CA THR A 117 0.90 8.86 -3.02
C THR A 117 0.39 7.69 -3.84
N GLY A 118 -0.90 7.34 -3.75
CA GLY A 118 -1.55 6.32 -4.58
C GLY A 118 -1.53 6.65 -6.07
N PHE A 119 -1.77 7.92 -6.41
CA PHE A 119 -1.70 8.44 -7.77
C PHE A 119 -0.28 8.25 -8.34
N ILE A 120 0.76 8.67 -7.59
CA ILE A 120 2.16 8.55 -8.02
C ILE A 120 2.59 7.08 -8.07
N LYS A 121 2.16 6.25 -7.11
CA LYS A 121 2.39 4.80 -7.08
C LYS A 121 1.89 4.13 -8.34
N ASP A 122 0.61 4.32 -8.66
CA ASP A 122 0.04 3.75 -9.86
C ASP A 122 0.74 4.32 -11.08
N PHE A 123 0.95 5.64 -11.17
CA PHE A 123 1.65 6.30 -12.27
C PHE A 123 3.05 5.73 -12.55
N TYR A 124 3.92 5.59 -11.54
CA TYR A 124 5.29 5.10 -11.77
C TYR A 124 5.38 3.57 -11.81
N SER A 125 4.51 2.85 -11.10
CA SER A 125 4.51 1.39 -10.99
C SER A 125 5.92 0.84 -10.67
N LEU A 126 6.59 1.48 -9.70
CA LEU A 126 7.95 1.10 -9.30
C LEU A 126 7.91 -0.03 -8.26
N PRO A 127 8.77 -1.04 -8.40
CA PRO A 127 8.81 -2.17 -7.49
C PRO A 127 9.33 -1.74 -6.11
N ARG A 128 9.03 -2.55 -5.09
CA ARG A 128 9.66 -2.43 -3.78
C ARG A 128 11.13 -2.87 -3.86
N PRO A 129 11.97 -2.55 -2.85
CA PRO A 129 13.30 -3.13 -2.75
C PRO A 129 13.29 -4.67 -2.85
N LEU A 130 14.31 -5.23 -3.51
CA LEU A 130 14.39 -6.66 -3.81
C LEU A 130 14.52 -7.50 -2.53
N SER A 131 13.79 -8.62 -2.50
CA SER A 131 13.86 -9.65 -1.47
C SER A 131 14.01 -11.02 -2.14
N PRO A 132 15.08 -11.79 -1.88
CA PRO A 132 16.32 -11.42 -1.17
C PRO A 132 17.11 -10.28 -1.84
N PRO A 133 18.04 -9.57 -1.15
CA PRO A 133 18.61 -9.87 0.18
C PRO A 133 17.81 -9.34 1.37
N LEU A 134 16.82 -8.48 1.16
CA LEU A 134 16.00 -7.95 2.26
C LEU A 134 14.99 -8.97 2.77
N ASN A 135 14.66 -8.86 4.05
CA ASN A 135 13.56 -9.55 4.71
C ASN A 135 12.40 -8.59 4.86
N ARG A 136 11.23 -8.94 4.32
CA ARG A 136 10.03 -8.12 4.39
C ARG A 136 9.28 -8.40 5.67
N ILE A 137 9.13 -7.35 6.48
CA ILE A 137 8.40 -7.39 7.74
C ILE A 137 7.04 -6.72 7.52
N THR A 138 5.99 -7.53 7.42
CA THR A 138 4.63 -7.02 7.25
C THR A 138 3.63 -7.93 7.95
N MET A 139 2.61 -7.30 8.51
CA MET A 139 1.46 -7.97 9.12
C MET A 139 0.30 -8.06 8.12
N SER A 140 0.33 -7.23 7.08
CA SER A 140 -0.71 -7.16 6.08
C SER A 140 -0.21 -7.72 4.75
N GLY A 141 -0.88 -8.76 4.26
CA GLY A 141 -0.58 -9.37 2.95
C GLY A 141 -0.91 -8.43 1.79
N SER A 142 -1.87 -7.51 1.94
CA SER A 142 -2.22 -6.55 0.90
C SER A 142 -1.17 -5.45 0.73
N ALA A 143 -0.49 -5.06 1.81
CA ALA A 143 0.57 -4.05 1.75
C ALA A 143 1.74 -4.51 0.85
N ALA A 144 1.98 -5.82 0.77
CA ALA A 144 3.00 -6.38 -0.11
C ALA A 144 2.64 -6.29 -1.61
N LEU A 145 1.36 -6.13 -1.95
CA LEU A 145 0.88 -6.02 -3.33
C LEU A 145 1.03 -4.60 -3.90
N GLU A 146 1.19 -3.60 -3.04
CA GLU A 146 1.35 -2.22 -3.47
C GLU A 146 2.76 -1.91 -3.98
N TYR A 147 2.83 -0.96 -4.92
CA TYR A 147 4.08 -0.34 -5.34
C TYR A 147 4.80 0.38 -4.18
N GLY A 148 6.13 0.45 -4.29
CA GLY A 148 7.01 1.01 -3.26
C GLY A 148 7.03 2.54 -3.26
N PHE A 149 7.11 3.16 -4.43
CA PHE A 149 7.33 4.60 -4.56
C PHE A 149 6.03 5.37 -4.80
N PRO A 150 5.73 6.45 -4.03
CA PRO A 150 6.34 6.89 -2.77
C PRO A 150 5.69 6.23 -1.54
N SER A 151 6.29 6.41 -0.36
CA SER A 151 5.79 5.84 0.90
C SER A 151 4.58 6.60 1.47
N THR A 152 3.41 5.98 1.43
CA THR A 152 2.15 6.50 2.02
C THR A 152 2.21 6.65 3.54
N HIS A 153 2.76 5.67 4.26
CA HIS A 153 2.93 5.76 5.72
C HIS A 153 3.82 6.93 6.12
N SER A 154 4.88 7.20 5.34
CA SER A 154 5.76 8.35 5.59
C SER A 154 5.04 9.67 5.31
N ALA A 155 4.29 9.76 4.20
CA ALA A 155 3.49 10.95 3.90
C ALA A 155 2.49 11.27 5.00
N ASN A 156 1.71 10.28 5.42
CA ASN A 156 0.69 10.45 6.46
C ASN A 156 1.30 10.78 7.83
N ALA A 157 2.44 10.16 8.20
CA ALA A 157 3.10 10.46 9.46
C ALA A 157 3.67 11.88 9.49
N LEU A 158 4.33 12.32 8.40
CA LEU A 158 4.86 13.67 8.33
C LEU A 158 3.77 14.74 8.23
N SER A 159 2.66 14.50 7.53
CA SER A 159 1.57 15.48 7.47
C SER A 159 1.02 15.76 8.87
N VAL A 160 0.76 14.70 9.65
CA VAL A 160 0.26 14.82 11.03
C VAL A 160 1.31 15.45 11.95
N ALA A 161 2.57 15.04 11.85
CA ALA A 161 3.64 15.58 12.69
C ALA A 161 3.90 17.07 12.44
N VAL A 162 3.92 17.50 11.17
CA VAL A 162 4.11 18.91 10.77
C VAL A 162 2.90 19.74 11.22
N TYR A 163 1.68 19.29 10.93
CA TYR A 163 0.47 19.98 11.38
C TYR A 163 0.42 20.11 12.91
N GLY A 164 0.73 19.03 13.64
CA GLY A 164 0.77 19.02 15.10
C GLY A 164 1.83 19.96 15.67
N LEU A 165 3.03 20.00 15.08
CA LEU A 165 4.11 20.91 15.51
C LEU A 165 3.74 22.38 15.29
N LEU A 166 3.18 22.71 14.13
CA LEU A 166 2.69 24.06 13.84
C LEU A 166 1.56 24.47 14.79
N SER A 167 0.64 23.54 15.08
CA SER A 167 -0.44 23.77 16.04
C SER A 167 0.07 23.96 17.47
N LEU A 168 1.15 23.28 17.87
CA LEU A 168 1.79 23.45 19.18
C LEU A 168 2.50 24.80 19.33
N HIS A 169 3.11 25.28 18.26
CA HIS A 169 3.82 26.56 18.20
C HIS A 169 2.92 27.75 17.83
N SER A 170 1.63 27.52 17.57
CA SER A 170 0.65 28.58 17.35
C SER A 170 0.56 29.51 18.58
N PRO A 171 0.50 30.85 18.40
CA PRO A 171 0.39 31.80 19.50
C PRO A 171 -0.88 31.60 20.34
N ASP A 172 -1.94 31.06 19.74
CA ASP A 172 -3.23 30.86 20.38
C ASP A 172 -3.26 29.59 21.26
N ASN A 173 -2.20 28.79 21.23
CA ASN A 173 -2.14 27.54 21.98
C ASN A 173 -1.85 27.79 23.47
N ALA A 174 -2.86 27.59 24.31
CA ALA A 174 -2.83 27.81 25.76
C ALA A 174 -2.14 26.68 26.58
N LEU A 175 -1.52 25.68 25.94
CA LEU A 175 -0.89 24.57 26.67
C LEU A 175 0.33 25.03 27.49
N PRO A 176 0.57 24.42 28.68
CA PRO A 176 1.75 24.71 29.48
C PRO A 176 3.07 24.46 28.71
N PRO A 177 4.14 25.25 28.93
CA PRO A 177 5.43 25.08 28.23
C PRO A 177 6.00 23.66 28.34
N THR A 178 5.90 23.04 29.52
CA THR A 178 6.35 21.65 29.74
C THR A 178 5.59 20.66 28.86
N ALA A 179 4.26 20.84 28.73
CA ALA A 179 3.45 19.98 27.87
C ALA A 179 3.80 20.17 26.39
N LYS A 180 4.06 21.42 25.96
CA LYS A 180 4.51 21.71 24.60
C LYS A 180 5.82 21.00 24.25
N ILE A 181 6.83 21.05 25.12
CA ILE A 181 8.11 20.37 24.93
C ILE A 181 7.93 18.84 24.84
N ILE A 182 7.12 18.26 25.73
CA ILE A 182 6.85 16.81 25.71
C ILE A 182 6.17 16.41 24.39
N LEU A 183 5.13 17.14 23.97
CA LEU A 183 4.40 16.85 22.74
C LEU A 183 5.25 17.07 21.48
N GLU A 184 6.14 18.07 21.50
CA GLU A 184 7.11 18.32 20.44
C GLU A 184 8.10 17.14 20.31
N CYS A 185 8.70 16.70 21.41
CA CYS A 185 9.58 15.52 21.44
C CYS A 185 8.84 14.25 20.95
N LEU A 186 7.58 14.06 21.37
CA LEU A 186 6.76 12.94 20.92
C LEU A 186 6.43 13.02 19.43
N SER A 187 6.18 14.22 18.89
CA SER A 187 5.91 14.42 17.46
C SER A 187 7.13 14.06 16.62
N TYR A 188 8.33 14.53 17.00
CA TYR A 188 9.57 14.17 16.33
C TYR A 188 9.86 12.66 16.42
N PHE A 189 9.68 12.07 17.61
CA PHE A 189 9.85 10.63 17.79
C PHE A 189 8.87 9.82 16.93
N TYR A 190 7.59 10.23 16.89
CA TYR A 190 6.56 9.62 16.06
C TYR A 190 6.95 9.65 14.58
N ALA A 191 7.30 10.84 14.06
CA ALA A 191 7.71 11.03 12.68
C ALA A 191 8.94 10.16 12.33
N ALA A 192 10.01 10.28 13.13
CA ALA A 192 11.26 9.55 12.91
C ALA A 192 11.04 8.03 12.98
N SER A 193 10.26 7.56 13.96
CA SER A 193 9.96 6.14 14.15
C SER A 193 9.22 5.53 12.97
N ILE A 194 8.17 6.19 12.46
CA ILE A 194 7.41 5.66 11.31
C ILE A 194 8.26 5.66 10.04
N VAL A 195 8.95 6.78 9.76
CA VAL A 195 9.84 6.95 8.59
C VAL A 195 10.93 5.88 8.59
N PHE A 196 11.65 5.73 9.70
CA PHE A 196 12.69 4.73 9.85
C PHE A 196 12.11 3.30 9.78
N GLY A 197 10.95 3.06 10.39
CA GLY A 197 10.26 1.78 10.36
C GLY A 197 9.96 1.28 8.94
N ARG A 198 9.67 2.18 7.98
CA ARG A 198 9.44 1.79 6.57
C ARG A 198 10.69 1.25 5.89
N LEU A 199 11.86 1.81 6.22
CA LEU A 199 13.16 1.34 5.76
C LEU A 199 13.53 0.02 6.47
N TYR A 200 13.36 -0.02 7.79
CA TYR A 200 13.67 -1.18 8.64
C TYR A 200 12.92 -2.44 8.19
N CYS A 201 11.62 -2.30 7.90
CA CYS A 201 10.77 -3.41 7.46
C CYS A 201 11.10 -3.92 6.04
N GLY A 202 12.04 -3.30 5.32
CA GLY A 202 12.43 -3.69 3.96
C GLY A 202 11.33 -3.45 2.92
N MET A 203 10.36 -2.60 3.25
CA MET A 203 9.18 -2.34 2.40
C MET A 203 9.40 -1.17 1.46
N HIS A 204 10.27 -0.21 1.81
CA HIS A 204 10.50 1.02 1.04
C HIS A 204 11.98 1.36 0.96
N GLY A 205 12.33 2.06 -0.12
CA GLY A 205 13.65 2.69 -0.32
C GLY A 205 13.78 4.07 0.34
N PHE A 206 14.98 4.63 0.27
CA PHE A 206 15.27 5.98 0.79
C PHE A 206 14.50 7.04 0.00
N LEU A 207 14.48 6.93 -1.33
CA LEU A 207 13.71 7.81 -2.20
C LEU A 207 12.21 7.77 -1.90
N ASP A 208 11.66 6.58 -1.70
CA ASP A 208 10.23 6.38 -1.39
C ASP A 208 9.83 7.17 -0.14
N VAL A 209 10.65 7.06 0.90
CA VAL A 209 10.42 7.69 2.20
C VAL A 209 10.68 9.19 2.12
N LEU A 210 11.72 9.65 1.42
CA LEU A 210 12.02 11.06 1.23
C LEU A 210 10.87 11.77 0.50
N VAL A 211 10.47 11.26 -0.68
CA VAL A 211 9.39 11.85 -1.47
C VAL A 211 8.04 11.73 -0.76
N GLY A 212 7.77 10.61 -0.09
CA GLY A 212 6.58 10.50 0.75
C GLY A 212 6.56 11.57 1.84
N SER A 213 7.69 11.76 2.53
CA SER A 213 7.83 12.75 3.61
C SER A 213 7.67 14.19 3.12
N THR A 214 8.20 14.54 1.94
CA THR A 214 8.04 15.89 1.37
C THR A 214 6.60 16.16 0.96
N ILE A 215 5.91 15.19 0.34
CA ILE A 215 4.48 15.27 0.05
C ILE A 215 3.69 15.47 1.35
N GLY A 216 3.98 14.66 2.37
CA GLY A 216 3.34 14.74 3.69
C GLY A 216 3.51 16.11 4.35
N ALA A 217 4.74 16.62 4.41
CA ALA A 217 5.03 17.93 4.96
C ALA A 217 4.28 19.05 4.21
N GLY A 218 4.23 18.97 2.87
CA GLY A 218 3.45 19.90 2.05
C GLY A 218 1.96 19.87 2.37
N ILE A 219 1.38 18.67 2.54
CA ILE A 219 -0.03 18.50 2.92
C ILE A 219 -0.29 19.08 4.30
N GLY A 220 0.57 18.82 5.30
CA GLY A 220 0.43 19.36 6.64
C GLY A 220 0.48 20.90 6.67
N LEU A 221 1.34 21.50 5.85
CA LEU A 221 1.41 22.96 5.67
C LEU A 221 0.13 23.51 5.03
N VAL A 222 -0.36 22.88 3.96
CA VAL A 222 -1.61 23.29 3.31
C VAL A 222 -2.79 23.21 4.28
N GLU A 223 -2.90 22.12 5.04
CA GLU A 223 -3.98 21.97 6.02
C GLU A 223 -3.93 23.03 7.11
N PHE A 224 -2.73 23.32 7.65
CA PHE A 224 -2.56 24.31 8.71
C PHE A 224 -2.95 25.73 8.25
N TYR A 225 -2.48 26.16 7.06
CA TYR A 225 -2.72 27.52 6.59
C TYR A 225 -4.06 27.72 5.86
N HIS A 226 -4.52 26.72 5.10
CA HIS A 226 -5.71 26.85 4.26
C HIS A 226 -6.92 26.06 4.78
N GLY A 227 -6.73 25.05 5.61
CA GLY A 227 -7.82 24.23 6.17
C GLY A 227 -8.91 25.05 6.87
N PRO A 228 -8.58 25.92 7.84
CA PRO A 228 -9.58 26.73 8.54
C PRO A 228 -10.39 27.64 7.60
N SER A 229 -9.75 28.22 6.58
CA SER A 229 -10.43 29.07 5.59
C SER A 229 -11.35 28.26 4.69
N PHE A 230 -10.91 27.07 4.28
CA PHE A 230 -11.70 26.16 3.48
C PHE A 230 -12.93 25.67 4.26
N ASP A 231 -12.77 25.29 5.53
CA ASP A 231 -13.87 24.83 6.36
C ASP A 231 -14.89 25.93 6.65
N ALA A 232 -14.43 27.16 6.89
CA ALA A 232 -15.30 28.32 7.04
C ALA A 232 -16.11 28.59 5.76
N PHE A 233 -15.47 28.49 4.59
CA PHE A 233 -16.15 28.62 3.30
C PHE A 233 -17.20 27.50 3.09
N MET A 234 -16.84 26.25 3.36
CA MET A 234 -17.72 25.10 3.18
C MET A 234 -18.97 25.22 4.06
N HIS A 235 -18.81 25.59 5.33
CA HIS A 235 -19.93 25.67 6.27
C HIS A 235 -20.83 26.90 6.04
N SER A 236 -20.25 28.07 5.76
CA SER A 236 -21.00 29.29 5.44
C SER A 236 -21.77 29.20 4.11
N SER A 237 -21.36 28.29 3.23
CA SER A 237 -22.02 28.04 1.96
C SER A 237 -23.32 27.24 2.09
N SER A 238 -24.14 27.34 1.04
CA SER A 238 -25.32 26.48 0.86
C SER A 238 -24.92 25.02 0.61
N TRP A 239 -25.91 24.13 0.54
CA TRP A 239 -25.71 22.70 0.23
C TRP A 239 -25.01 22.45 -1.12
N ILE A 240 -24.91 23.47 -1.98
CA ILE A 240 -24.20 23.41 -3.26
C ILE A 240 -22.70 23.16 -3.06
N ALA A 241 -22.07 23.76 -2.04
CA ALA A 241 -20.62 23.62 -1.85
C ALA A 241 -20.19 22.17 -1.55
N PRO A 242 -20.81 21.45 -0.59
CA PRO A 242 -20.56 20.00 -0.40
C PRO A 242 -20.79 19.16 -1.67
N VAL A 243 -21.83 19.48 -2.46
CA VAL A 243 -22.11 18.75 -3.71
C VAL A 243 -21.01 18.99 -4.74
N VAL A 244 -20.59 20.24 -4.94
CA VAL A 244 -19.50 20.59 -5.87
C VAL A 244 -18.19 19.95 -5.42
N ALA A 245 -17.86 20.00 -4.12
CA ALA A 245 -16.69 19.32 -3.57
C ALA A 245 -16.74 17.81 -3.85
N GLY A 246 -17.89 17.18 -3.64
CA GLY A 246 -18.08 15.76 -3.96
C GLY A 246 -17.90 15.44 -5.44
N LEU A 247 -18.42 16.28 -6.35
CA LEU A 247 -18.21 16.11 -7.79
C LEU A 247 -16.73 16.25 -8.17
N VAL A 248 -16.02 17.23 -7.60
CA VAL A 248 -14.58 17.41 -7.81
C VAL A 248 -13.80 16.19 -7.33
N ILE A 249 -14.14 15.64 -6.16
CA ILE A 249 -13.53 14.40 -5.64
C ILE A 249 -13.79 13.21 -6.57
N ILE A 250 -15.00 13.07 -7.10
CA ILE A 250 -15.33 12.01 -8.08
C ILE A 250 -14.50 12.17 -9.36
N ILE A 251 -14.31 13.41 -9.84
CA ILE A 251 -13.43 13.68 -10.99
C ILE A 251 -11.98 13.27 -10.67
N PHE A 252 -11.46 13.58 -9.47
CA PHE A 252 -10.13 13.16 -9.04
C PHE A 252 -9.96 11.64 -9.01
N VAL A 253 -10.95 10.92 -8.49
CA VAL A 253 -10.98 9.44 -8.55
C VAL A 253 -10.99 8.96 -10.02
N ARG A 254 -11.71 9.65 -10.90
CA ARG A 254 -11.83 9.27 -12.31
C ARG A 254 -10.54 9.44 -13.11
N ILE A 255 -9.73 10.46 -12.80
CA ILE A 255 -8.43 10.71 -13.44
C ILE A 255 -7.29 9.89 -12.82
N HIS A 256 -7.57 9.09 -11.79
CA HIS A 256 -6.56 8.25 -11.14
C HIS A 256 -5.93 7.29 -12.17
N PRO A 257 -4.59 7.26 -12.28
CA PRO A 257 -3.88 6.45 -13.27
C PRO A 257 -4.27 4.98 -13.17
N GLU A 258 -4.30 4.32 -14.32
CA GLU A 258 -4.41 2.87 -14.36
C GLU A 258 -3.03 2.25 -14.09
N PRO A 259 -2.92 1.34 -13.11
CA PRO A 259 -1.64 0.72 -12.78
C PRO A 259 -1.23 -0.34 -13.80
N ALA A 260 0.07 -0.64 -13.88
CA ALA A 260 0.60 -1.68 -14.76
C ALA A 260 0.24 -3.10 -14.30
N ASP A 261 0.07 -3.27 -13.00
CA ASP A 261 -0.33 -4.50 -12.31
C ASP A 261 -1.52 -4.21 -11.41
N ASP A 262 -2.13 -5.24 -10.84
CA ASP A 262 -3.22 -5.07 -9.90
C ASP A 262 -2.72 -4.49 -8.55
N CYS A 263 -2.78 -3.16 -8.39
CA CYS A 263 -2.57 -2.46 -7.10
C CYS A 263 -3.90 -2.15 -6.38
N PRO A 264 -3.98 -2.29 -5.03
CA PRO A 264 -5.09 -1.74 -4.23
C PRO A 264 -5.09 -0.21 -4.08
N CYS A 265 -4.08 0.50 -4.60
CA CYS A 265 -3.90 1.95 -4.48
C CYS A 265 -5.16 2.77 -4.85
N PHE A 266 -5.83 2.40 -5.95
CA PHE A 266 -7.08 3.01 -6.38
C PHE A 266 -8.25 2.73 -5.44
N ASP A 267 -8.34 1.50 -4.94
CA ASP A 267 -9.39 1.11 -3.99
C ASP A 267 -9.31 1.93 -2.70
N ASP A 268 -8.10 2.19 -2.23
CA ASP A 268 -7.83 3.02 -1.05
C ASP A 268 -8.20 4.48 -1.31
N SER A 269 -7.86 5.00 -2.50
CA SER A 269 -8.22 6.36 -2.92
C SER A 269 -9.74 6.56 -2.99
N VAL A 270 -10.48 5.58 -3.50
CA VAL A 270 -11.96 5.60 -3.55
C VAL A 270 -12.56 5.58 -2.14
N ALA A 271 -11.99 4.77 -1.23
CA ALA A 271 -12.45 4.71 0.15
C ALA A 271 -12.29 6.06 0.85
N PHE A 272 -11.10 6.67 0.79
CA PHE A 272 -10.85 7.98 1.37
C PHE A 272 -11.63 9.10 0.70
N ALA A 273 -11.82 9.05 -0.63
CA ALA A 273 -12.73 9.96 -1.33
C ALA A 273 -14.14 9.89 -0.74
N GLY A 274 -14.66 8.69 -0.48
CA GLY A 274 -15.93 8.50 0.20
C GLY A 274 -15.95 9.12 1.58
N VAL A 275 -14.90 8.88 2.40
CA VAL A 275 -14.76 9.46 3.74
C VAL A 275 -14.80 10.99 3.69
N VAL A 276 -14.03 11.63 2.80
CA VAL A 276 -14.00 13.10 2.68
C VAL A 276 -15.38 13.65 2.31
N ILE A 277 -16.06 13.06 1.33
CA ILE A 277 -17.44 13.47 0.96
C ILE A 277 -18.38 13.40 2.16
N GLY A 278 -18.29 12.31 2.95
CA GLY A 278 -19.13 12.13 4.12
C GLY A 278 -18.81 13.09 5.27
N VAL A 279 -17.52 13.38 5.50
CA VAL A 279 -17.08 14.36 6.51
C VAL A 279 -17.49 15.77 6.10
N GLU A 280 -17.30 16.17 4.84
CA GLU A 280 -17.73 17.48 4.35
C GLU A 280 -19.23 17.67 4.49
N PHE A 281 -20.01 16.67 4.08
CA PHE A 281 -21.46 16.73 4.21
C PHE A 281 -21.90 16.74 5.68
N GLY A 282 -21.30 15.90 6.53
CA GLY A 282 -21.63 15.83 7.96
C GLY A 282 -21.29 17.11 8.71
N THR A 283 -20.06 17.61 8.56
CA THR A 283 -19.61 18.84 9.22
C THR A 283 -20.32 20.09 8.70
N TRP A 284 -20.75 20.10 7.43
CA TRP A 284 -21.60 21.16 6.89
C TRP A 284 -22.96 21.29 7.60
N THR A 285 -23.50 20.18 8.15
CA THR A 285 -24.77 20.20 8.91
C THR A 285 -24.64 20.76 10.31
N TYR A 286 -23.42 21.04 10.80
CA TYR A 286 -23.23 21.42 12.19
C TYR A 286 -23.92 22.74 12.52
N GLY A 287 -24.67 22.80 13.63
CA GLY A 287 -25.45 23.96 14.07
C GLY A 287 -26.62 24.33 13.16
N LYS A 288 -26.89 23.57 12.08
CA LYS A 288 -28.04 23.77 11.18
C LYS A 288 -29.23 22.88 11.54
N ILE A 289 -29.02 21.90 12.40
CA ILE A 289 -30.04 20.95 12.84
C ILE A 289 -30.32 21.17 14.33
N PRO A 290 -31.58 21.31 14.78
CA PRO A 290 -31.90 21.61 16.18
C PRO A 290 -31.42 20.56 17.20
N SER A 291 -31.26 19.31 16.78
CA SER A 291 -30.81 18.19 17.61
C SER A 291 -29.30 17.99 17.61
N ASP A 292 -28.56 18.89 16.95
CA ASP A 292 -27.13 18.75 16.79
C ASP A 292 -26.37 19.18 18.06
N PRO A 293 -25.50 18.33 18.64
CA PRO A 293 -24.71 18.72 19.80
C PRO A 293 -23.66 19.80 19.48
N TRP A 294 -23.36 20.08 18.21
CA TRP A 294 -22.38 21.09 17.82
C TRP A 294 -23.04 22.50 17.75
N GLU A 295 -22.87 23.31 18.80
CA GLU A 295 -23.38 24.70 18.86
C GLU A 295 -22.54 25.68 18.04
N THR A 296 -21.24 25.44 17.97
CA THR A 296 -20.28 26.23 17.19
C THR A 296 -20.01 25.53 15.87
N HIS A 297 -19.82 26.33 14.83
CA HIS A 297 -19.26 25.92 13.57
C HIS A 297 -18.15 24.85 13.75
N ALA A 298 -18.16 23.79 12.91
CA ALA A 298 -17.12 22.75 12.93
C ALA A 298 -15.69 23.30 12.70
N TYR A 299 -15.61 24.53 12.19
CA TYR A 299 -14.40 25.25 11.86
C TYR A 299 -14.03 26.22 13.00
N GLY A 300 -12.81 26.08 13.52
CA GLY A 300 -12.29 26.85 14.66
C GLY A 300 -12.00 25.98 15.89
N ASP A 301 -11.34 26.55 16.91
CA ASP A 301 -10.93 25.88 18.15
C ASP A 301 -12.10 25.50 19.10
N GLY A 302 -13.33 25.45 18.57
CA GLY A 302 -14.51 25.01 19.31
C GLY A 302 -14.39 23.52 19.64
N THR A 303 -14.00 23.22 20.87
CA THR A 303 -13.97 21.86 21.41
C THR A 303 -15.16 21.66 22.34
N ILE A 304 -15.80 20.49 22.27
CA ILE A 304 -16.81 20.12 23.27
C ILE A 304 -16.10 19.43 24.41
N ASP A 305 -16.12 20.04 25.60
CA ASP A 305 -15.62 19.38 26.79
C ASP A 305 -16.55 18.23 27.20
N VAL A 306 -16.07 17.00 26.99
CA VAL A 306 -16.77 15.76 27.37
C VAL A 306 -16.29 15.22 28.72
N ALA A 307 -15.31 15.86 29.37
CA ALA A 307 -14.79 15.42 30.67
C ALA A 307 -15.89 15.35 31.75
N PRO A 308 -16.88 16.28 31.82
CA PRO A 308 -17.91 16.25 32.86
C PRO A 308 -18.85 15.03 32.78
N LEU A 309 -18.92 14.34 31.63
CA LEU A 309 -19.70 13.09 31.50
C LEU A 309 -19.09 11.92 32.29
N GLY A 310 -17.82 12.03 32.69
CA GLY A 310 -17.10 10.96 33.37
C GLY A 310 -16.59 9.87 32.42
N LEU A 311 -15.62 9.10 32.91
CA LEU A 311 -14.87 8.14 32.12
C LEU A 311 -15.75 7.03 31.53
N TRP A 312 -16.70 6.50 32.31
CA TRP A 312 -17.54 5.39 31.87
C TRP A 312 -18.52 5.76 30.77
N ILE A 313 -19.08 6.98 30.79
CA ILE A 313 -19.94 7.49 29.73
C ILE A 313 -19.13 7.70 28.45
N ASN A 314 -17.92 8.25 28.56
CA ASN A 314 -17.03 8.42 27.40
C ASN A 314 -16.61 7.07 26.78
N VAL A 315 -16.32 6.05 27.60
CA VAL A 315 -16.09 4.69 27.10
C VAL A 315 -17.35 4.13 26.42
N ALA A 316 -18.53 4.31 27.02
CA ALA A 316 -19.80 3.88 26.44
C ALA A 316 -20.10 4.58 25.11
N ARG A 317 -19.80 5.88 24.96
CA ARG A 317 -19.90 6.63 23.70
C ARG A 317 -19.04 6.01 22.60
N ILE A 318 -17.78 5.71 22.90
CA ILE A 318 -16.86 5.07 21.94
C ILE A 318 -17.38 3.69 21.54
N VAL A 319 -17.76 2.84 22.50
CA VAL A 319 -18.28 1.49 22.22
C VAL A 319 -19.55 1.57 21.38
N PHE A 320 -20.50 2.44 21.75
CA PHE A 320 -21.74 2.63 21.01
C PHE A 320 -21.48 3.11 19.58
N GLY A 321 -20.65 4.14 19.40
CA GLY A 321 -20.31 4.66 18.08
C GLY A 321 -19.65 3.61 17.18
N VAL A 322 -18.72 2.83 17.73
CA VAL A 322 -18.08 1.71 17.01
C VAL A 322 -19.12 0.68 16.58
N LEU A 323 -20.04 0.28 17.46
CA LEU A 323 -21.10 -0.67 17.14
C LEU A 323 -22.02 -0.16 16.01
N VAL A 324 -22.38 1.13 16.03
CA VAL A 324 -23.18 1.75 14.96
C VAL A 324 -22.44 1.75 13.62
N ILE A 325 -21.15 2.09 13.60
CA ILE A 325 -20.33 2.03 12.37
C ILE A 325 -20.27 0.61 11.80
N PHE A 326 -20.04 -0.40 12.66
CA PHE A 326 -20.06 -1.79 12.22
C PHE A 326 -21.43 -2.21 11.71
N ALA A 327 -22.52 -1.82 12.38
CA ALA A 327 -23.87 -2.10 11.92
C ALA A 327 -24.16 -1.48 10.54
N TRP A 328 -23.78 -0.21 10.32
CA TRP A 328 -23.89 0.44 9.02
C TRP A 328 -23.12 -0.34 7.94
N ARG A 329 -21.85 -0.67 8.20
CA ARG A 329 -21.00 -1.39 7.25
C ARG A 329 -21.56 -2.78 6.90
N GLU A 330 -21.95 -3.55 7.91
CA GLU A 330 -22.45 -4.93 7.73
C GLU A 330 -23.82 -4.97 7.06
N THR A 331 -24.65 -3.92 7.18
CA THR A 331 -25.96 -3.84 6.51
C THR A 331 -25.87 -3.27 5.10
N MET A 332 -25.12 -2.17 4.91
CA MET A 332 -25.08 -1.45 3.64
C MET A 332 -24.31 -2.19 2.55
N LYS A 333 -23.21 -2.86 2.91
CA LYS A 333 -22.39 -3.64 1.96
C LYS A 333 -23.18 -4.74 1.24
N PRO A 334 -23.84 -5.70 1.92
CA PRO A 334 -24.61 -6.74 1.23
C PRO A 334 -25.83 -6.16 0.49
N ALA A 335 -26.45 -5.09 1.01
CA ALA A 335 -27.53 -4.42 0.30
C ALA A 335 -27.06 -3.87 -1.06
N LEU A 336 -25.96 -3.10 -1.07
CA LEU A 336 -25.42 -2.52 -2.29
C LEU A 336 -24.96 -3.61 -3.28
N LEU A 337 -24.25 -4.63 -2.84
CA LEU A 337 -23.82 -5.72 -3.74
C LEU A 337 -24.99 -6.53 -4.34
N LYS A 338 -26.17 -6.49 -3.70
CA LYS A 338 -27.39 -7.08 -4.22
C LYS A 338 -28.10 -6.16 -5.23
N PHE A 339 -28.21 -4.87 -4.95
CA PHE A 339 -28.99 -3.93 -5.77
C PHE A 339 -28.19 -3.29 -6.90
N LEU A 340 -26.94 -2.92 -6.64
CA LEU A 340 -26.10 -2.14 -7.55
C LEU A 340 -25.82 -2.81 -8.91
N PRO A 341 -25.65 -4.16 -9.01
CA PRO A 341 -25.52 -4.81 -10.31
C PRO A 341 -26.73 -4.61 -11.24
N HIS A 342 -27.94 -4.52 -10.68
CA HIS A 342 -29.15 -4.27 -11.47
C HIS A 342 -29.17 -2.84 -12.01
N LEU A 343 -28.72 -1.88 -11.20
CA LEU A 343 -28.58 -0.48 -11.61
C LEU A 343 -27.50 -0.32 -12.70
N PHE A 344 -26.35 -0.96 -12.52
CA PHE A 344 -25.25 -0.87 -13.49
C PHE A 344 -25.63 -1.47 -14.84
N ARG A 345 -26.34 -2.60 -14.88
CA ARG A 345 -26.88 -3.14 -16.13
C ARG A 345 -27.90 -2.23 -16.81
N LEU A 346 -28.60 -1.38 -16.05
CA LEU A 346 -29.49 -0.37 -16.63
C LEU A 346 -28.68 0.79 -17.22
N ILE A 347 -27.63 1.22 -16.53
CA ILE A 347 -26.72 2.29 -16.98
C ILE A 347 -25.92 1.85 -18.22
N GLU A 348 -25.44 0.61 -18.28
CA GLU A 348 -24.78 0.03 -19.46
C GLU A 348 -25.69 0.04 -20.68
N LYS A 349 -26.99 -0.27 -20.52
CA LYS A 349 -27.97 -0.16 -21.61
C LYS A 349 -28.17 1.26 -22.11
N LEU A 350 -27.88 2.26 -21.28
CA LEU A 350 -27.92 3.69 -21.64
C LEU A 350 -26.61 4.17 -22.27
N GLY A 351 -25.62 3.29 -22.44
CA GLY A 351 -24.33 3.58 -23.10
C GLY A 351 -23.34 4.34 -22.22
N TRP A 352 -23.53 4.37 -20.90
CA TRP A 352 -22.64 5.02 -19.95
C TRP A 352 -21.79 3.96 -19.23
N ASP A 353 -20.93 3.26 -19.97
CA ASP A 353 -19.98 2.33 -19.40
C ASP A 353 -18.68 3.03 -18.98
N LEU A 354 -18.11 2.59 -17.86
CA LEU A 354 -16.83 3.09 -17.36
C LEU A 354 -15.89 1.90 -17.16
N PRO A 355 -15.46 1.24 -18.25
CA PRO A 355 -14.62 0.06 -18.17
C PRO A 355 -13.27 0.42 -17.56
N ARG A 356 -12.84 -0.39 -16.58
CA ARG A 356 -11.52 -0.28 -15.96
C ARG A 356 -10.84 -1.64 -16.03
N ARG A 357 -9.56 -1.65 -16.43
CA ARG A 357 -8.82 -2.86 -16.85
C ARG A 357 -8.90 -4.08 -15.92
N TYR A 358 -8.98 -3.86 -14.60
CA TYR A 358 -8.97 -4.92 -13.59
C TYR A 358 -10.32 -5.15 -12.91
N PHE A 359 -11.42 -4.63 -13.48
CA PHE A 359 -12.76 -4.75 -12.92
C PHE A 359 -13.69 -5.41 -13.94
N ILE A 360 -14.37 -6.47 -13.53
CA ILE A 360 -15.37 -7.14 -14.37
C ILE A 360 -16.64 -6.26 -14.41
N PRO A 361 -17.16 -5.94 -15.61
CA PRO A 361 -18.37 -5.14 -15.77
C PRO A 361 -19.65 -5.91 -15.37
N ALA A 362 -20.68 -5.19 -14.93
CA ALA A 362 -21.95 -5.75 -14.46
C ALA A 362 -22.71 -6.60 -15.51
N SER A 363 -22.41 -6.40 -16.79
CA SER A 363 -22.89 -7.24 -17.90
C SER A 363 -22.37 -8.68 -17.86
N GLU A 364 -21.18 -8.92 -17.31
CA GLU A 364 -20.46 -10.20 -17.43
C GLU A 364 -20.70 -11.17 -16.26
N TYR A 365 -21.35 -10.73 -15.18
CA TYR A 365 -21.64 -11.59 -14.02
C TYR A 365 -23.09 -11.49 -13.57
N LYS A 366 -23.66 -12.58 -13.06
CA LYS A 366 -25.05 -12.63 -12.55
C LYS A 366 -25.19 -12.07 -11.14
N SER A 367 -24.26 -12.41 -10.26
CA SER A 367 -24.22 -11.99 -8.86
C SER A 367 -22.79 -12.02 -8.34
N VAL A 368 -22.45 -11.08 -7.46
CA VAL A 368 -21.16 -11.10 -6.75
C VAL A 368 -21.18 -12.25 -5.74
N PRO A 369 -20.23 -13.21 -5.76
CA PRO A 369 -20.21 -14.34 -4.85
C PRO A 369 -20.20 -13.88 -3.38
N PRO A 370 -21.09 -14.41 -2.50
CA PRO A 370 -21.08 -14.13 -1.07
C PRO A 370 -19.85 -14.80 -0.44
N GLY A 371 -18.73 -14.09 -0.42
CA GLY A 371 -17.42 -14.65 -0.12
C GLY A 371 -16.29 -14.07 -0.96
N SER A 372 -16.62 -13.34 -2.05
CA SER A 372 -15.74 -12.33 -2.62
C SER A 372 -15.28 -11.45 -1.47
N ARG A 373 -14.01 -11.59 -1.06
CA ARG A 373 -13.42 -10.74 -0.03
C ARG A 373 -13.29 -9.36 -0.66
N LEU A 374 -14.37 -8.57 -0.61
CA LEU A 374 -14.38 -7.15 -1.00
C LEU A 374 -13.15 -6.42 -0.40
N ASP A 375 -12.74 -6.95 0.75
CA ASP A 375 -11.74 -6.45 1.66
C ASP A 375 -10.73 -7.56 1.95
N THR A 376 -9.71 -7.74 1.11
CA THR A 376 -8.44 -8.33 1.58
C THR A 376 -7.74 -7.44 2.61
N LEU A 377 -8.25 -6.21 2.79
CA LEU A 377 -7.75 -5.15 3.67
C LEU A 377 -8.44 -5.09 5.04
N PHE A 378 -9.59 -5.73 5.24
CA PHE A 378 -10.35 -5.64 6.50
C PHE A 378 -10.64 -7.03 7.08
N PRO A 379 -10.29 -7.27 8.36
CA PRO A 379 -10.80 -8.39 9.10
C PRO A 379 -12.34 -8.28 9.22
N LYS A 380 -13.06 -9.39 9.13
CA LYS A 380 -14.47 -9.43 9.56
C LYS A 380 -14.54 -9.11 11.06
N ALA A 381 -15.71 -8.73 11.58
CA ALA A 381 -15.92 -8.64 13.02
C ALA A 381 -15.51 -9.93 13.76
N SER A 382 -15.65 -11.09 13.10
CA SER A 382 -15.18 -12.40 13.60
C SER A 382 -13.66 -12.57 13.68
N ASP A 383 -12.89 -11.78 12.92
CA ASP A 383 -11.43 -11.82 12.88
C ASP A 383 -10.80 -10.87 13.91
N PHE A 384 -11.61 -10.00 14.53
CA PHE A 384 -11.17 -9.04 15.54
C PHE A 384 -10.53 -9.70 16.78
N PRO A 385 -11.09 -10.80 17.35
CA PRO A 385 -10.45 -11.48 18.48
C PRO A 385 -9.04 -11.98 18.15
N ARG A 386 -8.81 -12.52 16.95
CA ARG A 386 -7.48 -12.96 16.49
C ARG A 386 -6.49 -11.81 16.33
N MET A 387 -6.98 -10.64 15.90
CA MET A 387 -6.17 -9.43 15.79
C MET A 387 -5.75 -8.90 17.18
N VAL A 388 -6.68 -8.90 18.14
CA VAL A 388 -6.41 -8.50 19.54
C VAL A 388 -5.51 -9.50 20.26
N GLU A 389 -5.69 -10.79 20.00
CA GLU A 389 -4.83 -11.86 20.51
C GLU A 389 -3.41 -11.75 19.93
N GLY A 390 -3.28 -11.35 18.66
CA GLY A 390 -2.00 -11.02 18.03
C GLY A 390 -1.30 -9.80 18.62
N ILE A 391 -2.01 -8.91 19.33
CA ILE A 391 -1.42 -7.81 20.11
C ILE A 391 -0.94 -8.31 21.48
N ARG A 392 -1.62 -9.30 22.08
CA ARG A 392 -1.29 -9.86 23.41
C ARG A 392 -0.12 -10.87 23.38
N HIS A 393 0.08 -11.59 22.28
CA HIS A 393 1.14 -12.61 22.17
C HIS A 393 2.02 -12.42 20.91
N PRO A 394 3.10 -11.63 21.01
CA PRO A 394 3.98 -11.34 19.87
C PRO A 394 4.80 -12.54 19.38
N THR A 395 5.03 -13.55 20.24
CA THR A 395 6.00 -14.65 20.02
C THR A 395 5.45 -15.89 19.34
N THR A 396 4.13 -16.11 19.33
CA THR A 396 3.44 -17.21 18.61
C THR A 396 3.11 -16.86 17.16
N ARG A 397 3.66 -15.75 16.65
CA ARG A 397 3.31 -15.12 15.37
C ARG A 397 3.92 -15.89 14.20
N GLY A 398 3.11 -16.72 13.54
CA GLY A 398 3.44 -17.24 12.22
C GLY A 398 3.50 -16.09 11.20
N ARG A 399 4.66 -15.92 10.53
CA ARG A 399 4.82 -15.21 9.25
C ARG A 399 4.70 -13.66 9.27
N SER A 400 5.29 -12.96 10.23
CA SER A 400 5.54 -11.50 10.08
C SER A 400 6.72 -11.18 9.17
N VAL A 401 7.66 -12.14 9.03
CA VAL A 401 8.86 -12.01 8.19
C VAL A 401 8.73 -12.91 6.98
N SER A 402 9.07 -12.38 5.82
CA SER A 402 8.97 -13.06 4.54
C SER A 402 10.17 -12.74 3.66
N ILE A 403 10.63 -13.75 2.92
CA ILE A 403 11.80 -13.67 2.06
C ILE A 403 11.35 -14.13 0.68
N GLY A 404 11.67 -13.34 -0.34
CA GLY A 404 11.29 -13.63 -1.72
C GLY A 404 10.21 -12.69 -2.29
N PRO A 405 9.92 -12.81 -3.59
CA PRO A 405 8.85 -12.07 -4.26
C PRO A 405 7.48 -12.33 -3.62
N GLN A 406 6.68 -11.27 -3.44
CA GLN A 406 5.35 -11.36 -2.84
C GLN A 406 4.23 -10.88 -3.75
N SER A 407 4.56 -9.97 -4.67
CA SER A 407 3.67 -9.46 -5.70
C SER A 407 4.19 -9.78 -7.10
N ALA A 408 3.33 -9.64 -8.11
CA ALA A 408 3.73 -9.76 -9.50
C ALA A 408 4.83 -8.76 -9.87
N ALA A 409 4.74 -7.52 -9.36
CA ALA A 409 5.74 -6.49 -9.58
C ALA A 409 7.12 -6.90 -9.05
N ASP A 410 7.17 -7.55 -7.89
CA ASP A 410 8.43 -8.07 -7.32
C ASP A 410 8.99 -9.23 -8.12
N ALA A 411 8.14 -10.14 -8.59
CA ALA A 411 8.58 -11.27 -9.39
C ALA A 411 9.19 -10.80 -10.71
N TYR A 412 8.51 -9.88 -11.43
CA TYR A 412 9.05 -9.28 -12.64
C TYR A 412 10.38 -8.56 -12.40
N GLU A 413 10.53 -7.89 -11.25
CA GLU A 413 11.78 -7.22 -10.89
C GLU A 413 12.90 -8.21 -10.54
N ALA A 414 12.58 -9.30 -9.85
CA ALA A 414 13.53 -10.37 -9.54
C ALA A 414 14.05 -11.03 -10.84
N LEU A 415 13.18 -11.30 -11.80
CA LEU A 415 13.56 -11.80 -13.12
C LEU A 415 14.46 -10.82 -13.88
N ALA A 416 14.08 -9.54 -13.91
CA ALA A 416 14.88 -8.50 -14.56
C ALA A 416 16.28 -8.36 -13.91
N TYR A 417 16.38 -8.55 -12.60
CA TYR A 417 17.66 -8.53 -11.88
C TYR A 417 18.52 -9.76 -12.18
N ARG A 418 17.94 -10.98 -12.18
CA ARG A 418 18.62 -12.23 -12.56
C ARG A 418 19.19 -12.14 -13.98
N GLU A 419 18.40 -11.65 -14.93
CA GLU A 419 18.80 -11.47 -16.32
C GLU A 419 19.98 -10.49 -16.46
N ARG A 420 19.91 -9.35 -15.78
CA ARG A 420 20.99 -8.36 -15.80
C ARG A 420 22.30 -8.96 -15.30
N ARG A 421 22.27 -9.69 -14.18
CA ARG A 421 23.45 -10.40 -13.67
C ARG A 421 24.01 -11.41 -14.67
N ARG A 422 23.13 -12.13 -15.37
CA ARG A 422 23.55 -13.07 -16.42
C ARG A 422 24.25 -12.36 -17.58
N ARG A 423 23.74 -11.20 -18.01
CA ARG A 423 24.38 -10.40 -19.07
C ARG A 423 25.74 -9.85 -18.62
N GLU A 424 25.82 -9.37 -17.39
CA GLU A 424 27.07 -8.85 -16.81
C GLU A 424 28.11 -9.98 -16.67
N SER A 425 27.72 -11.20 -16.27
CA SER A 425 28.63 -12.34 -16.16
C SER A 425 29.12 -12.86 -17.52
N ILE A 426 28.26 -12.88 -18.54
CA ILE A 426 28.65 -13.22 -19.92
C ILE A 426 29.62 -12.16 -20.47
N SER A 427 29.33 -10.88 -20.26
CA SER A 427 30.21 -9.78 -20.69
C SER A 427 31.57 -9.85 -19.99
N SER A 428 31.63 -10.16 -18.69
CA SER A 428 32.90 -10.32 -17.98
C SER A 428 33.68 -11.54 -18.48
N ASN A 429 33.01 -12.66 -18.74
CA ASN A 429 33.64 -13.86 -19.29
C ASN A 429 34.17 -13.65 -20.72
N GLN A 430 33.46 -12.89 -21.55
CA GLN A 430 33.94 -12.52 -22.89
C GLN A 430 35.17 -11.62 -22.82
N SER A 431 35.23 -10.69 -21.85
CA SER A 431 36.41 -9.84 -21.63
C SER A 431 37.64 -10.60 -21.11
N LEU A 432 37.42 -11.68 -20.33
CA LEU A 432 38.48 -12.57 -19.87
C LEU A 432 38.98 -13.48 -21.00
N ARG A 433 38.08 -14.00 -21.84
CA ARG A 433 38.43 -14.74 -23.05
C ARG A 433 39.21 -13.89 -24.06
N SER A 434 38.84 -12.61 -24.25
CA SER A 434 39.60 -11.71 -25.15
C SER A 434 40.97 -11.30 -24.59
N LYS A 435 41.17 -11.36 -23.26
CA LYS A 435 42.49 -11.17 -22.63
C LYS A 435 43.36 -12.43 -22.71
N SER A 436 42.77 -13.61 -22.53
CA SER A 436 43.46 -14.90 -22.72
C SER A 436 43.90 -15.09 -24.18
N SER A 437 43.06 -14.74 -25.15
CA SER A 437 43.44 -14.84 -26.57
C SER A 437 44.53 -13.86 -27.01
N ASN A 438 44.77 -12.78 -26.24
CA ASN A 438 45.89 -11.85 -26.48
C ASN A 438 47.20 -12.30 -25.79
N MET A 439 47.15 -13.18 -24.79
CA MET A 439 48.35 -13.77 -24.19
C MET A 439 48.90 -14.94 -24.99
N ASP A 440 48.05 -15.64 -25.76
CA ASP A 440 48.47 -16.76 -26.62
C ASP A 440 48.94 -16.32 -28.03
N LEU A 441 48.76 -15.05 -28.41
CA LEU A 441 49.25 -14.49 -29.67
C LEU A 441 50.64 -13.81 -29.56
N GLN A 442 51.28 -13.87 -28.39
CA GLN A 442 52.60 -13.28 -28.15
C GLN A 442 53.69 -14.34 -27.90
N GLY A 443 53.57 -15.49 -28.57
CA GLY A 443 54.47 -16.63 -28.39
C GLY A 443 54.71 -17.43 -29.65
N LYS A 444 55.04 -16.78 -30.78
CA LYS A 444 55.72 -17.40 -31.94
C LYS A 444 56.12 -16.35 -32.98
N GLU A 445 57.37 -15.91 -32.92
CA GLU A 445 58.25 -15.65 -34.07
C GLU A 445 59.69 -15.42 -33.57
N GLU A 446 60.63 -16.18 -34.15
CA GLU A 446 62.04 -16.33 -33.79
C GLU A 446 62.97 -15.31 -34.48
N ASP A 447 64.13 -15.07 -33.84
CA ASP A 447 65.48 -14.78 -34.36
C ASP A 447 65.79 -13.50 -35.18
N HIS A 448 66.62 -12.59 -34.64
CA HIS A 448 68.11 -12.64 -34.74
C HIS A 448 68.79 -11.31 -34.26
N SER A 449 69.95 -11.48 -33.58
CA SER A 449 71.13 -10.58 -33.52
C SER A 449 71.17 -9.36 -32.55
N GLY A 450 72.11 -9.43 -31.58
CA GLY A 450 73.04 -8.31 -31.33
C GLY A 450 73.17 -7.72 -29.92
N LYS A 451 74.21 -8.16 -29.19
CA LYS A 451 75.04 -7.42 -28.19
C LYS A 451 74.40 -6.75 -26.94
N GLY A 452 74.91 -7.16 -25.77
CA GLY A 452 75.37 -6.20 -24.75
C GLY A 452 74.92 -6.40 -23.29
N ALA A 453 75.83 -6.97 -22.49
CA ALA A 453 76.17 -6.62 -21.09
C ALA A 453 75.18 -6.86 -19.91
N GLN A 454 75.66 -7.70 -18.96
CA GLN A 454 75.71 -7.49 -17.49
C GLN A 454 74.36 -7.35 -16.72
N THR A 455 74.04 -7.97 -15.57
CA THR A 455 74.77 -8.67 -14.49
C THR A 455 73.77 -9.40 -13.55
N SER A 456 74.08 -10.65 -13.18
CA SER A 456 74.17 -11.17 -11.79
C SER A 456 72.94 -11.43 -10.90
N GLY A 457 72.85 -12.69 -10.41
CA GLY A 457 72.18 -13.12 -9.16
C GLY A 457 71.22 -14.32 -9.36
N VAL A 458 71.67 -15.59 -9.38
CA VAL A 458 71.79 -16.51 -8.21
C VAL A 458 70.42 -16.79 -7.55
N GLN A 459 69.88 -18.00 -7.34
CA GLN A 459 70.25 -19.41 -7.54
C GLN A 459 68.98 -20.29 -7.40
N LYS A 460 68.99 -21.43 -8.10
CA LYS A 460 68.14 -22.65 -8.02
C LYS A 460 68.17 -23.32 -6.61
N PRO A 461 67.31 -24.30 -6.23
CA PRO A 461 67.23 -25.62 -6.90
C PRO A 461 65.90 -26.43 -6.91
N ASN A 462 65.73 -27.19 -8.01
CA ASN A 462 65.36 -28.62 -8.18
C ASN A 462 64.32 -29.26 -7.21
N SER A 463 63.33 -30.03 -7.66
CA SER A 463 63.50 -31.27 -8.43
C SER A 463 62.17 -31.96 -8.78
N HIS A 464 62.21 -32.73 -9.89
CA HIS A 464 61.50 -33.97 -10.23
C HIS A 464 59.96 -34.08 -10.26
N GLY A 465 59.47 -34.65 -11.37
CA GLY A 465 58.21 -35.40 -11.40
C GLY A 465 57.57 -35.48 -12.78
N HIS A 466 57.96 -36.48 -13.56
CA HIS A 466 57.18 -36.99 -14.69
C HIS A 466 55.78 -37.41 -14.21
N GLU A 467 54.72 -37.01 -14.92
CA GLU A 467 53.77 -37.95 -15.53
C GLU A 467 52.75 -37.20 -16.39
N LYS A 468 52.66 -37.62 -17.66
CA LYS A 468 51.53 -37.33 -18.53
C LYS A 468 50.35 -38.16 -18.04
N VAL A 469 49.21 -37.52 -17.80
CA VAL A 469 47.90 -38.17 -17.91
C VAL A 469 47.08 -37.31 -18.86
N ASP A 470 46.73 -37.90 -19.99
CA ASP A 470 45.78 -37.35 -20.96
C ASP A 470 44.44 -37.15 -20.26
N GLY A 471 44.05 -35.88 -20.09
CA GLY A 471 42.71 -35.45 -19.69
C GLY A 471 42.01 -34.90 -20.92
N GLU A 472 41.19 -35.75 -21.52
CA GLU A 472 40.26 -35.47 -22.61
C GLU A 472 39.50 -34.16 -22.36
N VAL A 473 39.76 -33.14 -23.18
CA VAL A 473 38.95 -31.91 -23.20
C VAL A 473 37.63 -32.28 -23.87
N LEU A 474 36.67 -32.70 -23.04
CA LEU A 474 35.28 -32.85 -23.44
C LEU A 474 34.76 -31.45 -23.78
N ILE A 475 34.64 -31.18 -25.08
CA ILE A 475 33.93 -30.02 -25.61
C ILE A 475 32.44 -30.27 -25.34
N LEU A 476 31.98 -29.90 -24.15
CA LEU A 476 30.56 -29.70 -23.86
C LEU A 476 30.14 -28.36 -24.49
N SER A 477 29.80 -28.41 -25.77
CA SER A 477 29.14 -27.30 -26.46
C SER A 477 27.87 -27.81 -27.12
N GLY A 478 26.73 -27.60 -26.47
CA GLY A 478 25.43 -27.81 -27.12
C GLY A 478 24.25 -28.06 -26.17
N GLU A 479 24.43 -28.90 -25.15
CA GLU A 479 23.29 -29.45 -24.38
C GLU A 479 22.97 -28.69 -23.07
N GLU A 480 23.97 -28.14 -22.36
CA GLU A 480 23.72 -27.44 -21.07
C GLU A 480 22.83 -26.19 -21.20
N ASN A 481 22.78 -25.52 -22.37
CA ASN A 481 21.93 -24.33 -22.53
C ASN A 481 20.44 -24.68 -22.65
N GLY A 482 20.10 -25.89 -23.09
CA GLY A 482 18.71 -26.37 -23.16
C GLY A 482 18.18 -26.71 -21.78
N ASP A 483 18.94 -27.51 -21.04
CA ASP A 483 18.58 -27.95 -19.68
C ASP A 483 18.51 -26.78 -18.69
N VAL A 484 19.44 -25.82 -18.77
CA VAL A 484 19.41 -24.61 -17.93
C VAL A 484 18.25 -23.70 -18.31
N ALA A 485 17.85 -23.63 -19.58
CA ALA A 485 16.69 -22.84 -19.99
C ALA A 485 15.38 -23.44 -19.45
N GLU A 486 15.20 -24.75 -19.57
CA GLU A 486 14.02 -25.46 -19.02
C GLU A 486 13.98 -25.39 -17.49
N GLU A 487 15.11 -25.56 -16.80
CA GLU A 487 15.19 -25.45 -15.33
C GLU A 487 14.86 -24.03 -14.82
N ASN A 488 15.28 -22.98 -15.56
CA ASN A 488 14.91 -21.60 -15.24
C ASN A 488 13.43 -21.32 -15.49
N GLU A 489 12.83 -21.88 -16.55
CA GLU A 489 11.39 -21.72 -16.82
C GLU A 489 10.55 -22.38 -15.73
N LEU A 490 10.97 -23.56 -15.25
CA LEU A 490 10.34 -24.25 -14.12
C LEU A 490 10.47 -23.45 -12.80
N ASP A 491 11.64 -22.88 -12.50
CA ASP A 491 11.83 -22.01 -11.32
C ASP A 491 10.99 -20.73 -11.40
N ASP A 492 10.87 -20.13 -12.59
CA ASP A 492 10.05 -18.95 -12.82
C ASP A 492 8.56 -19.25 -12.65
N GLU A 493 8.06 -20.37 -13.21
CA GLU A 493 6.67 -20.81 -13.03
C GLU A 493 6.37 -21.14 -11.56
N GLU A 494 7.30 -21.82 -10.88
CA GLU A 494 7.19 -22.09 -9.46
C GLU A 494 7.14 -20.79 -8.64
N MET A 495 7.98 -19.80 -8.97
CA MET A 495 7.97 -18.48 -8.34
C MET A 495 6.60 -17.79 -8.47
N PHE A 496 6.03 -17.72 -9.68
CA PHE A 496 4.72 -17.10 -9.90
C PHE A 496 3.58 -17.89 -9.25
N SER A 497 3.71 -19.22 -9.13
CA SER A 497 2.72 -20.07 -8.47
C SER A 497 2.60 -19.79 -6.96
N ARG A 498 3.70 -19.37 -6.32
CA ARG A 498 3.79 -19.05 -4.90
C ARG A 498 3.28 -17.64 -4.56
N LEU A 499 3.11 -16.77 -5.55
CA LEU A 499 2.62 -15.41 -5.36
C LEU A 499 1.15 -15.39 -4.91
N VAL A 500 0.81 -14.39 -4.11
CA VAL A 500 -0.60 -14.13 -3.78
C VAL A 500 -1.29 -13.64 -5.04
N ARG A 501 -2.18 -14.46 -5.61
CA ARG A 501 -2.95 -14.08 -6.80
C ARG A 501 -3.89 -12.91 -6.45
N PRO A 502 -3.88 -11.82 -7.24
CA PRO A 502 -4.88 -10.78 -7.12
C PRO A 502 -6.28 -11.36 -7.25
N ARG A 503 -7.22 -10.87 -6.45
CA ARG A 503 -8.61 -11.32 -6.51
C ARG A 503 -9.31 -10.73 -7.72
N VAL A 504 -10.35 -11.41 -8.18
CA VAL A 504 -11.30 -10.82 -9.13
C VAL A 504 -12.03 -9.65 -8.44
N ARG A 505 -12.09 -8.49 -9.11
CA ARG A 505 -12.81 -7.30 -8.67
C ARG A 505 -13.97 -7.01 -9.61
N TYR A 506 -15.07 -6.48 -9.08
CA TYR A 506 -16.25 -6.10 -9.84
C TYR A 506 -16.42 -4.59 -9.80
N ASP A 507 -16.84 -4.00 -10.90
CA ASP A 507 -17.11 -2.56 -11.05
C ASP A 507 -17.99 -1.96 -9.93
N VAL A 508 -19.05 -2.68 -9.54
CA VAL A 508 -19.96 -2.30 -8.45
C VAL A 508 -19.27 -2.20 -7.10
N GLU A 509 -18.12 -2.83 -6.89
CA GLU A 509 -17.38 -2.73 -5.64
C GLU A 509 -16.83 -1.32 -5.41
N VAL A 510 -16.50 -0.60 -6.48
CA VAL A 510 -15.98 0.77 -6.41
C VAL A 510 -17.03 1.70 -5.81
N VAL A 511 -18.24 1.70 -6.37
CA VAL A 511 -19.36 2.51 -5.87
C VAL A 511 -19.85 2.00 -4.51
N THR A 512 -19.83 0.69 -4.28
CA THR A 512 -20.15 0.12 -2.96
C THR A 512 -19.21 0.68 -1.88
N LYS A 513 -17.90 0.71 -2.14
CA LYS A 513 -16.92 1.32 -1.23
C LYS A 513 -17.22 2.79 -1.02
N LEU A 514 -17.35 3.55 -2.10
CA LEU A 514 -17.63 4.99 -2.03
C LEU A 514 -18.82 5.28 -1.10
N VAL A 515 -19.97 4.64 -1.34
CA VAL A 515 -21.20 4.84 -0.54
C VAL A 515 -21.02 4.39 0.92
N VAL A 516 -20.41 3.22 1.15
CA VAL A 516 -20.20 2.71 2.52
C VAL A 516 -19.33 3.67 3.32
N TYR A 517 -18.20 4.14 2.77
CA TYR A 517 -17.27 5.04 3.47
C TYR A 517 -17.81 6.46 3.63
N THR A 518 -18.54 6.98 2.64
CA THR A 518 -19.31 8.23 2.81
C THR A 518 -20.30 8.11 3.96
N GLY A 519 -21.02 7.00 4.04
CA GLY A 519 -21.91 6.73 5.16
C GLY A 519 -21.18 6.65 6.49
N ILE A 520 -20.07 5.90 6.60
CA ILE A 520 -19.29 5.79 7.85
C ILE A 520 -18.87 7.18 8.36
N ALA A 521 -18.33 8.02 7.47
CA ALA A 521 -17.92 9.37 7.81
C ALA A 521 -19.10 10.27 8.23
N TRP A 522 -20.22 10.21 7.50
CA TRP A 522 -21.42 10.97 7.84
C TRP A 522 -22.04 10.53 9.17
N PHE A 523 -22.06 9.22 9.46
CA PHE A 523 -22.49 8.70 10.75
C PHE A 523 -21.56 9.14 11.86
N ALA A 524 -20.24 9.04 11.66
CA ALA A 524 -19.25 9.44 12.65
C ALA A 524 -19.35 10.91 13.05
N THR A 525 -19.58 11.79 12.07
CA THR A 525 -19.56 13.25 12.24
C THR A 525 -20.92 13.82 12.66
N ALA A 526 -22.03 13.38 12.05
CA ALA A 526 -23.35 13.98 12.29
C ALA A 526 -24.30 13.05 13.05
N GLN A 527 -24.57 11.85 12.54
CA GLN A 527 -25.67 11.02 13.08
C GLN A 527 -25.37 10.46 14.47
N ILE A 528 -24.16 9.94 14.72
CA ILE A 528 -23.81 9.34 16.00
C ILE A 528 -23.80 10.39 17.14
N PRO A 529 -23.23 11.60 16.96
CA PRO A 529 -23.37 12.66 17.96
C PRO A 529 -24.82 12.99 18.29
N ILE A 530 -25.71 13.07 17.30
CA ILE A 530 -27.15 13.25 17.51
C ILE A 530 -27.75 12.06 18.27
N MET A 531 -27.38 10.82 17.92
CA MET A 531 -27.84 9.62 18.63
C MET A 531 -27.43 9.63 20.10
N PHE A 532 -26.24 10.14 20.45
CA PHE A 532 -25.81 10.25 21.85
C PHE A 532 -26.80 11.06 22.69
N GLU A 533 -27.34 12.15 22.15
CA GLU A 533 -28.35 12.97 22.84
C GLU A 533 -29.62 12.17 23.16
N TYR A 534 -30.07 11.31 22.23
CA TYR A 534 -31.27 10.50 22.42
C TYR A 534 -31.08 9.32 23.38
N VAL A 535 -29.88 8.75 23.47
CA VAL A 535 -29.60 7.61 24.34
C VAL A 535 -29.04 8.00 25.72
N GLY A 536 -29.03 9.30 26.04
CA GLY A 536 -28.55 9.81 27.33
C GLY A 536 -27.02 9.79 27.48
N LEU A 537 -26.29 9.66 26.37
CA LEU A 537 -24.82 9.75 26.31
C LEU A 537 -24.34 11.13 25.83
N GLY A 538 -25.26 12.03 25.51
CA GLY A 538 -25.02 13.35 24.94
C GLY A 538 -24.52 14.39 25.94
N THR A 539 -24.13 15.56 25.45
CA THR A 539 -23.62 16.68 26.26
C THR A 539 -24.64 17.79 26.49
N ASN A 540 -25.75 17.83 25.75
CA ASN A 540 -26.66 18.99 25.79
C ASN A 540 -27.29 19.21 27.18
N HIS A 541 -27.54 18.13 27.93
CA HIS A 541 -28.08 18.23 29.29
C HIS A 541 -27.14 18.93 30.29
N LEU A 542 -25.82 18.88 30.06
CA LEU A 542 -24.83 19.58 30.89
C LEU A 542 -24.85 21.09 30.64
N ARG A 543 -25.22 21.51 29.41
CA ARG A 543 -25.30 22.92 29.02
C ARG A 543 -26.47 23.64 29.67
N LEU A 544 -27.61 22.96 29.79
CA LEU A 544 -28.79 23.48 30.48
C LEU A 544 -28.58 23.73 31.98
N GLN A 545 -27.49 23.21 32.57
CA GLN A 545 -27.14 23.42 33.98
C GLN A 545 -26.16 24.60 34.19
N THR A 546 -25.57 25.13 33.11
CA THR A 546 -24.58 26.22 33.14
C THR A 546 -25.13 27.58 32.69
N GLN A 547 -26.35 27.61 32.12
CA GLN A 547 -27.17 28.81 31.92
C GLN A 547 -28.14 28.97 33.09
#